data_AF-A0A6J7S742-F1
#
_entry.id   AF-A0A6J7S742-F1
#
_cell.length_a   1.000
_cell.length_b   1.000
_cell.length_c   1.000
_cell.angle_alpha   90.00
_cell.angle_beta   90.00
_cell.angle_gamma   90.00
#
_symmetry.space_group_name_H-M   'P 1'
#
loop_
_entity.id
_entity.type
_entity.pdbx_description
1 polymer ?
#
loop_
_entity_poly.entity_id
_entity_poly.type
_entity_poly.pdbx_seq_one_letter_code
_entity_poly.pdbx_strand_id
1 'polypeptide(L)'
;MSNNESENSETDPQVAATIELLEQLISDRTLLAAIPQDIRVKLLSLAGDLYEPDLSLRRKLIKDQRRSDKNEKTARHQENLAQAAIRALRAKPVFVTPNVFPPELVEGDEINDEINDGLTSAAFVETNKEQHCYVCKVKYTLIHFFYDQLCPACAEFNYNKRGETADLSGRVALLTGGRVKIGYQAGIKLLRAGAHLIVTTRFPRDSAMRYAAEADFADWGHRLEIYGLDLRHTPSVEAFCHHVMTKYDRLDYIVNNACQTVRRPPEFYRHMMELESASITDMPNNVRELVGAYEGLRGYNMLPAGEVEALELAGLSPTTAPGITRSAELSQAELIAEDRDLPSHLFPEGQLDQDLQQIDLRDRNSWRLTLAEVSSVELLETQLVNAVAPFVLNARLKPLMLRTDNRDKHIVNVSAVEGQFYRKLKTTRHPHTNMAKAALNMMTRTSAADYHADGIHMNSVDTGWINDEDPAHLADRKRSEHHFHPPLDIVDGAARIVDPIIDGANTGNHTWGQFLKDYTPTDW
;
A
#
# COMPACT_ATOMS: atom_id res chain seq x y z
N MET A 1 22.82 40.15 22.17
CA MET A 1 24.26 39.82 22.30
C MET A 1 24.48 38.48 21.65
N SER A 2 25.50 38.39 20.77
CA SER A 2 26.09 37.20 20.10
C SER A 2 25.13 36.30 19.31
N ASN A 3 25.34 35.92 18.06
CA ASN A 3 26.46 35.99 17.13
C ASN A 3 25.85 35.98 15.73
N ASN A 4 26.31 36.87 14.86
CA ASN A 4 26.37 36.57 13.43
C ASN A 4 27.63 37.28 12.95
N GLU A 5 28.77 36.68 13.28
CA GLU A 5 30.01 36.90 12.54
C GLU A 5 29.69 36.52 11.10
N SER A 6 29.44 37.53 10.29
CA SER A 6 29.44 37.40 8.84
C SER A 6 30.79 36.81 8.45
N GLU A 7 30.74 35.63 7.85
CA GLU A 7 31.81 35.07 7.05
C GLU A 7 32.45 36.21 6.24
N ASN A 8 33.73 36.49 6.52
CA ASN A 8 34.55 37.34 5.69
C ASN A 8 34.63 36.70 4.31
N SER A 9 33.74 37.11 3.39
CA SER A 9 34.03 36.93 1.98
C SER A 9 35.22 37.84 1.69
N GLU A 10 36.41 37.26 1.46
CA GLU A 10 37.53 37.99 0.87
C GLU A 10 36.99 38.73 -0.35
N THR A 11 36.89 40.05 -0.24
CA THR A 11 36.34 40.87 -1.31
C THR A 11 37.34 40.79 -2.46
N ASP A 12 36.87 40.41 -3.64
CA ASP A 12 37.71 40.27 -4.83
C ASP A 12 38.65 41.48 -4.96
N PRO A 13 39.99 41.28 -5.04
CA PRO A 13 40.96 42.37 -5.11
C PRO A 13 40.66 43.40 -6.21
N GLN A 14 40.04 42.98 -7.31
CA GLN A 14 39.62 43.87 -8.39
C GLN A 14 38.42 44.75 -8.00
N VAL A 15 37.49 44.22 -7.20
CA VAL A 15 36.35 44.98 -6.67
C VAL A 15 36.85 46.02 -5.67
N ALA A 16 37.77 45.65 -4.77
CA ALA A 16 38.38 46.58 -3.81
C ALA A 16 39.12 47.74 -4.52
N ALA A 17 39.95 47.42 -5.53
CA ALA A 17 40.65 48.44 -6.33
C ALA A 17 39.68 49.33 -7.14
N THR A 18 38.56 48.78 -7.61
CA THR A 18 37.53 49.54 -8.32
C THR A 18 36.81 50.52 -7.39
N ILE A 19 36.50 50.10 -6.16
CA ILE A 19 35.90 50.97 -5.14
C ILE A 19 36.85 52.12 -4.81
N GLU A 20 38.13 51.83 -4.55
CA GLU A 20 39.14 52.85 -4.24
C GLU A 20 39.29 53.86 -5.38
N LEU A 21 39.31 53.40 -6.64
CA LEU A 21 39.35 54.28 -7.81
C LEU A 21 38.10 55.18 -7.88
N LEU A 22 36.91 54.64 -7.64
CA LEU A 22 35.67 55.42 -7.65
C LEU A 22 35.65 56.47 -6.53
N GLU A 23 36.12 56.12 -5.33
CA GLU A 23 36.26 57.05 -4.20
C GLU A 23 37.22 58.19 -4.52
N GLN A 24 38.37 57.89 -5.13
CA GLN A 24 39.33 58.90 -5.58
C GLN A 24 38.70 59.85 -6.60
N LEU A 25 38.00 59.34 -7.61
CA LEU A 25 37.32 60.15 -8.63
C LEU A 25 36.16 60.99 -8.06
N ILE A 26 35.49 60.53 -7.00
CA ILE A 26 34.46 61.28 -6.28
C ILE A 26 35.09 62.41 -5.45
N SER A 27 36.20 62.12 -4.76
CA SER A 27 36.90 63.08 -3.90
C SER A 27 37.62 64.18 -4.68
N ASP A 28 38.14 63.88 -5.87
CA ASP A 28 38.78 64.84 -6.77
C ASP A 28 38.29 64.67 -8.21
N ARG A 29 37.36 65.55 -8.62
CA ARG A 29 36.80 65.56 -9.97
C ARG A 29 37.78 66.00 -11.06
N THR A 30 38.92 66.58 -10.70
CA THR A 30 39.95 66.95 -11.69
C THR A 30 40.61 65.72 -12.30
N LEU A 31 40.73 64.63 -11.53
CA LEU A 31 41.20 63.33 -12.01
C LEU A 31 40.26 62.74 -13.07
N LEU A 32 38.95 62.90 -12.90
CA LEU A 32 37.96 62.50 -13.90
C LEU A 32 38.06 63.36 -15.17
N ALA A 33 38.39 64.65 -15.04
CA ALA A 33 38.58 65.55 -16.18
C ALA A 33 39.84 65.23 -17.01
N ALA A 34 40.87 64.64 -16.37
CA ALA A 34 42.13 64.24 -16.99
C ALA A 34 42.03 62.94 -17.81
N ILE A 35 40.98 62.13 -17.62
CA ILE A 35 40.74 60.91 -18.39
C ILE A 35 40.32 61.29 -19.82
N PRO A 36 40.87 60.63 -20.87
CA PRO A 36 40.44 60.80 -22.25
C PRO A 36 38.92 60.72 -22.41
N GLN A 37 38.36 61.59 -23.24
CA GLN A 37 36.91 61.78 -23.33
C GLN A 37 36.15 60.49 -23.67
N ASP A 38 36.71 59.66 -24.55
CA ASP A 38 36.16 58.37 -24.96
C ASP A 38 36.13 57.36 -23.79
N ILE A 39 37.20 57.29 -23.00
CA ILE A 39 37.28 56.41 -21.82
C ILE A 39 36.36 56.91 -20.71
N ARG A 40 36.30 58.23 -20.47
CA ARG A 40 35.41 58.83 -19.47
C ARG A 40 33.94 58.55 -19.78
N VAL A 41 33.53 58.72 -21.04
CA VAL A 41 32.15 58.42 -21.47
C VAL A 41 31.84 56.95 -21.25
N LYS A 42 32.77 56.04 -21.57
CA LYS A 42 32.60 54.60 -21.36
C LYS A 42 32.51 54.23 -19.87
N LEU A 43 33.38 54.79 -19.03
CA LEU A 43 33.37 54.57 -17.58
C LEU A 43 32.04 55.01 -16.95
N LEU A 44 31.58 56.22 -17.27
CA LEU A 44 30.32 56.75 -16.74
C LEU A 44 29.10 56.00 -17.27
N SER A 45 29.11 55.59 -18.55
CA SER A 45 28.06 54.75 -19.13
C SER A 45 27.98 53.41 -18.41
N LEU A 46 29.12 52.72 -18.23
CA LEU A 46 29.15 51.41 -17.55
C LEU A 46 28.77 51.53 -16.07
N ALA A 47 29.20 52.59 -15.38
CA ALA A 47 28.79 52.86 -14.01
C ALA A 47 27.29 53.15 -13.92
N GLY A 48 26.73 53.86 -14.91
CA GLY A 48 25.30 54.10 -15.05
C GLY A 48 24.52 52.82 -15.31
N ASP A 49 24.96 51.98 -16.26
CA ASP A 49 24.36 50.69 -16.60
C ASP A 49 24.43 49.69 -15.41
N LEU A 50 25.47 49.80 -14.57
CA LEU A 50 25.62 49.01 -13.34
C LEU A 50 24.68 49.48 -12.23
N TYR A 51 24.53 50.81 -12.06
CA TYR A 51 23.66 51.41 -11.03
C TYR A 51 22.17 51.28 -11.39
N GLU A 52 21.82 51.56 -12.65
CA GLU A 52 20.47 51.51 -13.18
C GLU A 52 20.42 50.67 -14.46
N PRO A 53 20.42 49.32 -14.31
CA PRO A 53 20.32 48.43 -15.45
C PRO A 53 18.98 48.61 -16.17
N ASP A 54 18.97 48.41 -17.50
CA ASP A 54 17.75 48.46 -18.32
C ASP A 54 16.60 47.65 -17.68
N LEU A 55 15.37 48.13 -17.85
CA LEU A 55 14.14 47.56 -17.28
C LEU A 55 14.01 46.06 -17.59
N SER A 56 14.50 45.61 -18.73
CA SER A 56 14.52 44.20 -19.13
C SER A 56 15.44 43.34 -18.24
N LEU A 57 16.66 43.82 -17.96
CA LEU A 57 17.65 43.14 -17.13
C LEU A 57 17.21 43.14 -15.66
N ARG A 58 16.69 44.26 -15.14
CA ARG A 58 16.14 44.35 -13.79
C ARG A 58 14.98 43.38 -13.57
N ARG A 59 14.05 43.28 -14.54
CA ARG A 59 12.96 42.29 -14.49
C ARG A 59 13.48 40.86 -14.49
N LYS A 60 14.52 40.57 -15.28
CA LYS A 60 15.17 39.25 -15.33
C LYS A 60 15.82 38.90 -13.98
N LEU A 61 16.61 39.80 -13.41
CA LEU A 61 17.25 39.60 -12.10
C LEU A 61 16.24 39.38 -10.97
N ILE A 62 15.18 40.19 -10.90
CA ILE A 62 14.10 39.99 -9.89
C ILE A 62 13.40 38.64 -10.11
N LYS A 63 13.18 38.23 -11.36
CA LYS A 63 12.58 36.93 -11.69
C LYS A 63 13.50 35.78 -11.30
N ASP A 64 14.80 35.90 -11.55
CA ASP A 64 15.81 34.90 -11.23
C ASP A 64 16.01 34.79 -9.70
N GLN A 65 16.05 35.90 -8.97
CA GLN A 65 16.07 35.91 -7.51
C GLN A 65 14.82 35.26 -6.92
N ARG A 66 13.62 35.65 -7.38
CA ARG A 66 12.35 35.03 -6.94
C ARG A 66 12.32 33.53 -7.24
N ARG A 67 12.92 33.10 -8.36
CA ARG A 67 13.06 31.68 -8.71
C ARG A 67 14.02 30.98 -7.76
N SER A 68 15.16 31.60 -7.44
CA SER A 68 16.14 31.08 -6.47
C SER A 68 15.50 30.91 -5.09
N ASP A 69 14.88 31.96 -4.54
CA ASP A 69 14.22 31.93 -3.24
C ASP A 69 13.10 30.86 -3.19
N LYS A 70 12.35 30.71 -4.29
CA LYS A 70 11.31 29.68 -4.41
C LYS A 70 11.92 28.26 -4.40
N ASN A 71 13.04 28.07 -5.10
CA ASN A 71 13.73 26.79 -5.16
C ASN A 71 14.30 26.43 -3.79
N GLU A 72 14.96 27.36 -3.10
CA GLU A 72 15.51 27.15 -1.75
C GLU A 72 14.40 26.79 -0.76
N LYS A 73 13.28 27.54 -0.76
CA LYS A 73 12.11 27.23 0.08
C LYS A 73 11.55 25.84 -0.21
N THR A 74 11.51 25.43 -1.48
CA THR A 74 11.04 24.10 -1.87
C THR A 74 12.00 23.01 -1.41
N ALA A 75 13.30 23.22 -1.54
CA ALA A 75 14.34 22.29 -1.07
C ALA A 75 14.26 22.09 0.44
N ARG A 76 14.22 23.18 1.22
CA ARG A 76 14.07 23.11 2.69
C ARG A 76 12.76 22.43 3.11
N HIS A 77 11.68 22.65 2.35
CA HIS A 77 10.42 21.94 2.61
C HIS A 77 10.57 20.43 2.41
N GLN A 78 11.25 19.99 1.34
CA GLN A 78 11.48 18.56 1.11
C GLN A 78 12.41 17.93 2.15
N GLU A 79 13.41 18.67 2.62
CA GLU A 79 14.30 18.23 3.70
C GLU A 79 13.55 18.02 5.01
N ASN A 80 12.66 18.94 5.39
CA ASN A 80 11.82 18.78 6.59
C ASN A 80 10.91 17.54 6.49
N LEU A 81 10.43 17.21 5.29
CA LEU A 81 9.60 16.02 5.09
C LEU A 81 10.41 14.72 5.05
N ALA A 82 11.64 14.76 4.53
CA ALA A 82 12.55 13.62 4.48
C ALA A 82 12.86 13.04 5.86
N GLN A 83 12.70 13.83 6.93
CA GLN A 83 12.91 13.40 8.32
C GLN A 83 11.82 12.45 8.83
N ALA A 84 10.66 12.37 8.17
CA ALA A 84 9.58 11.48 8.61
C ALA A 84 9.93 10.00 8.37
N ALA A 85 9.71 9.16 9.39
CA ALA A 85 10.04 7.72 9.35
C ALA A 85 9.44 6.98 8.16
N ILE A 86 8.21 7.32 7.75
CA ILE A 86 7.55 6.68 6.61
C ILE A 86 8.36 6.83 5.30
N ARG A 87 9.15 7.91 5.15
CA ARG A 87 10.04 8.08 3.99
C ARG A 87 11.29 7.22 4.10
N ALA A 88 11.85 7.08 5.30
CA ALA A 88 12.97 6.18 5.54
C ALA A 88 12.59 4.72 5.27
N LEU A 89 11.41 4.28 5.73
CA LEU A 89 10.88 2.94 5.44
C LEU A 89 10.71 2.70 3.94
N ARG A 90 10.20 3.69 3.19
CA ARG A 90 10.08 3.62 1.72
C ARG A 90 11.41 3.61 0.98
N ALA A 91 12.51 4.01 1.62
CA ALA A 91 13.84 3.97 1.01
C ALA A 91 14.50 2.59 1.19
N LYS A 92 14.00 1.73 2.09
CA LYS A 92 14.53 0.38 2.28
C LYS A 92 14.29 -0.48 1.02
N PRO A 93 15.23 -1.37 0.66
CA PRO A 93 15.10 -2.21 -0.52
C PRO A 93 14.00 -3.27 -0.39
N VAL A 94 13.74 -3.74 0.83
CA VAL A 94 12.70 -4.72 1.15
C VAL A 94 11.89 -4.21 2.33
N PHE A 95 10.56 -4.34 2.24
CA PHE A 95 9.66 -4.02 3.33
C PHE A 95 9.81 -5.07 4.45
N VAL A 96 10.08 -4.61 5.68
CA VAL A 96 10.20 -5.47 6.86
C VAL A 96 8.91 -5.35 7.68
N THR A 97 8.31 -6.49 8.03
CA THR A 97 7.14 -6.55 8.91
C THR A 97 7.48 -5.89 10.25
N PRO A 98 6.78 -4.80 10.64
CA PRO A 98 7.01 -4.21 11.95
C PRO A 98 6.60 -5.19 13.06
N ASN A 99 7.32 -5.18 14.18
CA ASN A 99 6.82 -5.82 15.38
C ASN A 99 5.58 -5.05 15.86
N VAL A 100 4.45 -5.75 16.03
CA VAL A 100 3.19 -5.14 16.45
C VAL A 100 3.18 -4.89 17.96
N PHE A 101 4.02 -5.62 18.70
CA PHE A 101 4.24 -5.37 20.12
C PHE A 101 5.38 -4.34 20.24
N PRO A 102 5.14 -3.13 20.77
CA PRO A 102 6.25 -2.31 21.22
C PRO A 102 7.05 -3.15 22.25
N PRO A 103 8.39 -3.13 22.23
CA PRO A 103 9.18 -3.88 23.20
C PRO A 103 8.72 -3.51 24.62
N GLU A 104 8.60 -4.51 25.50
CA GLU A 104 8.31 -4.26 26.92
C GLU A 104 9.38 -3.30 27.45
N LEU A 105 8.95 -2.14 27.95
CA LEU A 105 9.83 -1.22 28.66
C LEU A 105 10.16 -1.85 30.02
N VAL A 106 11.19 -2.69 30.05
CA VAL A 106 11.79 -3.14 31.30
C VAL A 106 12.57 -1.96 31.87
N GLU A 107 12.25 -1.52 33.09
CA GLU A 107 12.99 -0.46 33.77
C GLU A 107 14.48 -0.87 33.89
N GLY A 108 15.35 -0.21 33.12
CA GLY A 108 16.80 -0.28 33.31
C GLY A 108 17.63 -0.95 32.22
N ASP A 109 17.04 -1.41 31.12
CA ASP A 109 17.84 -1.81 29.95
C ASP A 109 18.15 -0.58 29.08
N GLU A 110 19.45 -0.31 28.91
CA GLU A 110 19.93 0.56 27.84
C GLU A 110 19.39 0.02 26.52
N ILE A 111 18.68 0.88 25.80
CA ILE A 111 18.01 0.59 24.54
C ILE A 111 19.02 -0.09 23.61
N ASN A 112 18.82 -1.38 23.31
CA ASN A 112 19.46 -2.01 22.17
C ASN A 112 18.83 -1.39 20.91
N ASP A 113 19.46 -0.33 20.42
CA ASP A 113 19.09 0.54 19.29
C ASP A 113 19.02 -0.17 17.91
N GLU A 114 19.05 -1.50 17.84
CA GLU A 114 19.06 -2.23 16.56
C GLU A 114 17.66 -2.63 16.05
N ILE A 115 16.61 -2.56 16.88
CA ILE A 115 15.23 -2.95 16.47
C ILE A 115 14.25 -1.76 16.51
N ASN A 116 14.58 -0.70 17.24
CA ASN A 116 13.90 0.59 17.15
C ASN A 116 14.77 1.53 16.29
N ASP A 117 14.52 1.60 14.98
CA ASP A 117 15.03 2.69 14.12
C ASP A 117 14.84 4.01 14.90
N GLY A 118 15.93 4.63 15.34
CA GLY A 118 16.03 5.67 16.38
C GLY A 118 15.18 6.95 16.22
N LEU A 119 13.88 6.79 16.09
CA LEU A 119 12.87 7.83 16.03
C LEU A 119 12.23 7.94 17.42
N THR A 120 12.93 8.65 18.30
CA THR A 120 12.36 9.12 19.55
C THR A 120 11.01 9.79 19.28
N SER A 121 9.99 9.40 20.05
CA SER A 121 8.57 9.79 19.96
C SER A 121 8.28 11.29 20.20
N ALA A 122 9.26 12.18 20.08
CA ALA A 122 9.19 13.55 20.59
C ALA A 122 9.49 14.67 19.60
N ALA A 123 10.01 14.39 18.39
CA ALA A 123 10.41 15.45 17.47
C ALA A 123 9.32 15.70 16.41
N PHE A 124 8.40 16.63 16.69
CA PHE A 124 7.61 17.24 15.62
C PHE A 124 8.49 18.24 14.85
N VAL A 125 8.46 18.18 13.52
CA VAL A 125 9.24 19.07 12.66
C VAL A 125 8.32 20.14 12.08
N GLU A 126 8.60 21.42 12.32
CA GLU A 126 7.83 22.49 11.68
C GLU A 126 8.29 22.70 10.24
N THR A 127 7.35 22.68 9.29
CA THR A 127 7.62 23.00 7.89
C THR A 127 7.54 24.50 7.63
N ASN A 128 8.37 24.95 6.71
CA ASN A 128 8.33 26.30 6.15
C ASN A 128 7.17 26.53 5.15
N LYS A 129 6.26 25.57 4.96
CA LYS A 129 5.14 25.65 4.01
C LYS A 129 3.92 24.85 4.48
N GLU A 130 2.77 25.50 4.49
CA GLU A 130 1.48 24.89 4.82
C GLU A 130 1.13 23.70 3.91
N GLN A 131 0.67 22.62 4.53
CA GLN A 131 0.22 21.39 3.89
C GLN A 131 -1.26 21.13 4.14
N HIS A 132 -1.86 20.17 3.42
CA HIS A 132 -3.23 19.71 3.65
C HIS A 132 -3.21 18.25 4.10
N CYS A 133 -3.87 17.95 5.22
CA CYS A 133 -3.93 16.59 5.75
C CYS A 133 -4.63 15.65 4.76
N TYR A 134 -4.06 14.46 4.51
CA TYR A 134 -4.68 13.46 3.64
C TYR A 134 -6.04 12.98 4.16
N VAL A 135 -6.26 12.88 5.47
CA VAL A 135 -7.52 12.41 6.05
C VAL A 135 -8.54 13.55 6.12
N CYS A 136 -8.34 14.51 7.04
CA CYS A 136 -9.34 15.54 7.35
C CYS A 136 -9.29 16.80 6.46
N LYS A 137 -8.30 16.90 5.55
CA LYS A 137 -8.09 18.05 4.64
C LYS A 137 -7.75 19.39 5.32
N VAL A 138 -7.65 19.43 6.64
CA VAL A 138 -7.22 20.62 7.41
C VAL A 138 -5.77 20.97 7.08
N LYS A 139 -5.49 22.28 7.10
CA LYS A 139 -4.17 22.83 6.86
C LYS A 139 -3.27 22.72 8.09
N TYR A 140 -2.00 22.39 7.90
CA TYR A 140 -1.05 22.21 8.99
C TYR A 140 0.40 22.49 8.55
N THR A 141 1.26 22.84 9.52
CA THR A 141 2.71 23.05 9.30
C THR A 141 3.57 22.11 10.13
N LEU A 142 3.03 21.53 11.21
CA LEU A 142 3.74 20.65 12.13
C LEU A 142 3.69 19.19 11.66
N ILE A 143 4.85 18.58 11.42
CA ILE A 143 5.01 17.21 10.91
C ILE A 143 5.20 16.23 12.05
N HIS A 144 4.44 15.14 12.02
CA HIS A 144 4.60 14.03 12.94
C HIS A 144 5.86 13.25 12.61
N PHE A 145 6.56 12.71 13.63
CA PHE A 145 7.81 11.97 13.42
C PHE A 145 7.68 10.81 12.40
N PHE A 146 6.50 10.20 12.32
CA PHE A 146 6.23 9.11 11.38
C PHE A 146 5.59 9.57 10.05
N TYR A 147 4.54 10.39 10.10
CA TYR A 147 3.71 10.73 8.93
C TYR A 147 3.99 12.16 8.44
N ASP A 148 4.28 12.30 7.15
CA ASP A 148 4.57 13.57 6.49
C ASP A 148 3.37 14.19 5.73
N GLN A 149 2.27 13.44 5.60
CA GLN A 149 1.05 13.84 4.89
C GLN A 149 -0.22 13.86 5.77
N LEU A 150 -0.06 13.77 7.10
CA LEU A 150 -1.15 13.83 8.07
C LEU A 150 -0.92 14.97 9.06
N CYS A 151 -1.98 15.71 9.40
CA CYS A 151 -1.89 16.67 10.51
C CYS A 151 -1.65 15.92 11.84
N PRO A 152 -1.09 16.58 12.87
CA PRO A 152 -0.70 15.91 14.12
C PRO A 152 -1.78 15.01 14.73
N ALA A 153 -3.03 15.50 14.82
CA ALA A 153 -4.13 14.72 15.39
C ALA A 153 -4.48 13.47 14.57
N CYS A 154 -4.51 13.57 13.23
CA CYS A 154 -4.74 12.41 12.37
C CYS A 154 -3.55 11.45 12.40
N ALA A 155 -2.32 11.98 12.42
CA ALA A 155 -1.10 11.20 12.46
C ALA A 155 -1.02 10.34 13.73
N GLU A 156 -1.25 10.95 14.89
CA GLU A 156 -1.26 10.26 16.19
C GLU A 156 -2.35 9.17 16.25
N PHE A 157 -3.58 9.50 15.82
CA PHE A 157 -4.67 8.53 15.75
C PHE A 157 -4.33 7.33 14.84
N ASN A 158 -3.80 7.60 13.65
CA ASN A 158 -3.43 6.53 12.70
C ASN A 158 -2.26 5.70 13.21
N TYR A 159 -1.28 6.34 13.86
CA TYR A 159 -0.14 5.65 14.45
C TYR A 159 -0.57 4.69 15.56
N ASN A 160 -1.52 5.11 16.41
CA ASN A 160 -2.09 4.25 17.44
C ASN A 160 -2.89 3.08 16.82
N LYS A 161 -3.75 3.36 15.84
CA LYS A 161 -4.50 2.32 15.11
C LYS A 161 -3.59 1.31 14.39
N ARG A 162 -2.40 1.74 13.92
CA ARG A 162 -1.39 0.86 13.30
C ARG A 162 -1.00 -0.28 14.24
N GLY A 163 -0.71 0.04 15.51
CA GLY A 163 -0.30 -0.91 16.56
C GLY A 163 -1.45 -1.58 17.31
N GLU A 164 -2.68 -1.09 17.20
CA GLU A 164 -3.82 -1.56 18.01
C GLU A 164 -4.09 -3.06 17.83
N THR A 165 -4.26 -3.79 18.93
CA THR A 165 -4.58 -5.23 18.93
C THR A 165 -5.77 -5.51 19.84
N ALA A 166 -6.26 -6.75 19.82
CA ALA A 166 -7.32 -7.27 20.69
C ALA A 166 -7.06 -8.76 21.01
N ASP A 167 -7.71 -9.30 22.03
CA ASP A 167 -7.70 -10.75 22.28
C ASP A 167 -8.75 -11.46 21.41
N LEU A 168 -8.29 -12.16 20.39
CA LEU A 168 -9.08 -12.98 19.46
C LEU A 168 -8.84 -14.47 19.71
N SER A 169 -8.36 -14.86 20.89
CA SER A 169 -8.14 -16.28 21.24
C SER A 169 -9.41 -17.10 21.10
N GLY A 170 -9.29 -18.26 20.44
CA GLY A 170 -10.41 -19.16 20.17
C GLY A 170 -11.37 -18.71 19.06
N ARG A 171 -11.04 -17.62 18.35
CA ARG A 171 -11.75 -17.16 17.15
C ARG A 171 -11.12 -17.71 15.89
N VAL A 172 -11.94 -17.91 14.85
CA VAL A 172 -11.48 -18.39 13.53
C VAL A 172 -11.74 -17.34 12.47
N ALA A 173 -10.70 -16.98 11.71
CA ALA A 173 -10.74 -16.00 10.63
C ALA A 173 -10.37 -16.63 9.28
N LEU A 174 -11.13 -16.32 8.23
CA LEU A 174 -10.79 -16.57 6.85
C LEU A 174 -10.28 -15.28 6.19
N LEU A 175 -9.09 -15.31 5.61
CA LEU A 175 -8.45 -14.18 4.94
C LEU A 175 -8.08 -14.54 3.50
N THR A 176 -8.66 -13.83 2.53
CA THR A 176 -8.30 -14.01 1.12
C THR A 176 -7.15 -13.12 0.70
N GLY A 177 -6.23 -13.64 -0.11
CA GLY A 177 -5.09 -12.88 -0.65
C GLY A 177 -4.01 -12.59 0.40
N GLY A 178 -3.77 -13.52 1.33
CA GLY A 178 -2.86 -13.32 2.46
C GLY A 178 -1.36 -13.52 2.19
N ARG A 179 -0.92 -13.61 0.93
CA ARG A 179 0.48 -13.90 0.55
C ARG A 179 1.41 -12.71 0.65
N VAL A 180 0.95 -11.53 0.26
CA VAL A 180 1.76 -10.30 0.13
C VAL A 180 0.96 -9.06 0.51
N LYS A 181 1.66 -7.91 0.66
CA LYS A 181 1.07 -6.58 0.87
C LYS A 181 0.10 -6.55 2.06
N ILE A 182 -1.01 -5.82 1.92
CA ILE A 182 -2.05 -5.63 2.96
C ILE A 182 -2.54 -6.96 3.51
N GLY A 183 -2.81 -7.95 2.66
CA GLY A 183 -3.32 -9.25 3.09
C GLY A 183 -2.33 -9.97 4.00
N TYR A 184 -1.04 -9.96 3.66
CA TYR A 184 -0.01 -10.54 4.52
C TYR A 184 0.05 -9.85 5.89
N GLN A 185 0.12 -8.51 5.91
CA GLN A 185 0.17 -7.73 7.15
C GLN A 185 -1.10 -7.87 8.00
N ALA A 186 -2.28 -7.99 7.38
CA ALA A 186 -3.53 -8.26 8.08
C ALA A 186 -3.53 -9.67 8.70
N GLY A 187 -2.98 -10.66 7.99
CA GLY A 187 -2.82 -12.01 8.50
C GLY A 187 -1.92 -12.04 9.74
N ILE A 188 -0.76 -11.40 9.67
CA ILE A 188 0.15 -11.25 10.82
C ILE A 188 -0.56 -10.59 12.01
N LYS A 189 -1.32 -9.51 11.77
CA LYS A 189 -2.04 -8.80 12.83
C LYS A 189 -3.11 -9.68 13.49
N LEU A 190 -3.88 -10.46 12.73
CA LEU A 190 -4.88 -11.40 13.26
C LEU A 190 -4.23 -12.56 14.04
N LEU A 191 -3.11 -13.08 13.57
CA LEU A 191 -2.35 -14.14 14.24
C LEU A 191 -1.77 -13.65 15.58
N ARG A 192 -1.15 -12.46 15.59
CA ARG A 192 -0.64 -11.81 16.80
C ARG A 192 -1.74 -11.43 17.79
N ALA A 193 -2.97 -11.21 17.30
CA ALA A 193 -4.15 -11.02 18.13
C ALA A 193 -4.74 -12.33 18.69
N GLY A 194 -4.22 -13.51 18.33
CA GLY A 194 -4.66 -14.80 18.91
C GLY A 194 -5.65 -15.61 18.06
N ALA A 195 -6.06 -15.13 16.88
CA ALA A 195 -7.00 -15.85 16.01
C ALA A 195 -6.38 -17.10 15.35
N HIS A 196 -7.18 -18.15 15.14
CA HIS A 196 -6.89 -19.19 14.15
C HIS A 196 -7.13 -18.62 12.76
N LEU A 197 -6.14 -18.70 11.88
CA LEU A 197 -6.18 -18.04 10.58
C LEU A 197 -6.14 -19.06 9.44
N ILE A 198 -7.17 -18.99 8.60
CA ILE A 198 -7.23 -19.68 7.31
C ILE A 198 -6.89 -18.65 6.23
N VAL A 199 -5.77 -18.82 5.55
CA VAL A 199 -5.34 -17.94 4.45
C VAL A 199 -5.60 -18.62 3.12
N THR A 200 -6.11 -17.87 2.14
CA THR A 200 -6.17 -18.30 0.75
C THR A 200 -5.29 -17.44 -0.16
N THR A 201 -4.68 -18.08 -1.16
CA THR A 201 -3.80 -17.44 -2.15
C THR A 201 -3.64 -18.33 -3.37
N ARG A 202 -3.27 -17.76 -4.51
CA ARG A 202 -2.91 -18.57 -5.70
C ARG A 202 -1.62 -19.37 -5.51
N PHE A 203 -0.71 -18.87 -4.68
CA PHE A 203 0.62 -19.41 -4.45
C PHE A 203 0.81 -19.76 -2.96
N PRO A 204 0.28 -20.92 -2.51
CA PRO A 204 0.26 -21.30 -1.10
C PRO A 204 1.65 -21.60 -0.52
N ARG A 205 2.57 -22.15 -1.32
CA ARG A 205 3.90 -22.55 -0.83
C ARG A 205 4.81 -21.33 -0.64
N ASP A 206 4.78 -20.37 -1.56
CA ASP A 206 5.44 -19.06 -1.35
C ASP A 206 4.87 -18.35 -0.12
N SER A 207 3.55 -18.38 0.06
CA SER A 207 2.92 -17.80 1.25
C SER A 207 3.39 -18.47 2.54
N ALA A 208 3.47 -19.80 2.56
CA ALA A 208 3.93 -20.55 3.73
C ALA A 208 5.39 -20.23 4.09
N MET A 209 6.27 -20.14 3.09
CA MET A 209 7.66 -19.71 3.29
C MET A 209 7.75 -18.31 3.91
N ARG A 210 6.91 -17.37 3.48
CA ARG A 210 6.88 -16.00 4.01
C ARG A 210 6.46 -15.96 5.47
N TYR A 211 5.33 -16.57 5.82
CA TYR A 211 4.88 -16.62 7.22
C TYR A 211 5.88 -17.35 8.11
N ALA A 212 6.46 -18.47 7.65
CA ALA A 212 7.45 -19.24 8.40
C ALA A 212 8.79 -18.49 8.62
N ALA A 213 9.03 -17.40 7.89
CA ALA A 213 10.23 -16.58 8.03
C ALA A 213 10.07 -15.44 9.05
N GLU A 214 8.87 -15.22 9.60
CA GLU A 214 8.67 -14.22 10.65
C GLU A 214 9.33 -14.65 11.97
N ALA A 215 9.94 -13.69 12.67
CA ALA A 215 10.73 -13.96 13.87
C ALA A 215 9.91 -14.59 15.01
N ASP A 216 8.63 -14.24 15.11
CA ASP A 216 7.67 -14.71 16.09
C ASP A 216 6.79 -15.87 15.58
N PHE A 217 7.15 -16.50 14.45
CA PHE A 217 6.39 -17.60 13.86
C PHE A 217 6.12 -18.75 14.85
N ALA A 218 7.07 -19.04 15.74
CA ALA A 218 6.91 -20.11 16.73
C ALA A 218 5.71 -19.88 17.68
N ASP A 219 5.31 -18.64 17.91
CA ASP A 219 4.26 -18.27 18.86
C ASP A 219 2.85 -18.48 18.29
N TRP A 220 2.70 -18.46 16.97
CA TRP A 220 1.38 -18.49 16.32
C TRP A 220 1.28 -19.40 15.09
N GLY A 221 2.38 -19.96 14.58
CA GLY A 221 2.40 -20.78 13.36
C GLY A 221 1.47 -21.99 13.42
N HIS A 222 1.27 -22.55 14.61
CA HIS A 222 0.35 -23.66 14.88
C HIS A 222 -1.14 -23.32 14.66
N ARG A 223 -1.49 -22.03 14.55
CA ARG A 223 -2.83 -21.50 14.29
C ARG A 223 -3.06 -21.09 12.83
N LEU A 224 -2.07 -21.26 11.95
CA LEU A 224 -2.12 -20.83 10.56
C LEU A 224 -2.30 -22.04 9.62
N GLU A 225 -3.27 -21.94 8.71
CA GLU A 225 -3.43 -22.87 7.59
C GLU A 225 -3.55 -22.10 6.28
N ILE A 226 -2.86 -22.59 5.23
CA ILE A 226 -2.79 -21.92 3.94
C ILE A 226 -3.34 -22.83 2.85
N TYR A 227 -4.29 -22.31 2.08
CA TYR A 227 -4.92 -23.01 0.95
C TYR A 227 -4.65 -22.31 -0.38
N GLY A 228 -4.30 -23.11 -1.37
CA GLY A 228 -4.27 -22.71 -2.76
C GLY A 228 -5.69 -22.48 -3.29
N LEU A 229 -5.98 -21.26 -3.76
CA LEU A 229 -7.27 -20.90 -4.34
C LEU A 229 -7.10 -19.78 -5.37
N ASP A 230 -7.54 -20.02 -6.60
CA ASP A 230 -7.68 -18.98 -7.61
C ASP A 230 -9.13 -18.50 -7.70
N LEU A 231 -9.38 -17.26 -7.27
CA LEU A 231 -10.73 -16.68 -7.24
C LEU A 231 -11.32 -16.42 -8.63
N ARG A 232 -10.53 -16.52 -9.70
CA ARG A 232 -11.03 -16.50 -11.09
C ARG A 232 -11.80 -17.78 -11.43
N HIS A 233 -11.59 -18.86 -10.67
CA HIS A 233 -12.22 -20.15 -10.92
C HIS A 233 -13.34 -20.42 -9.91
N THR A 234 -14.54 -19.92 -10.19
CA THR A 234 -15.73 -20.04 -9.32
C THR A 234 -16.01 -21.46 -8.82
N PRO A 235 -15.89 -22.54 -9.63
CA PRO A 235 -16.11 -23.89 -9.13
C PRO A 235 -15.14 -24.26 -7.98
N SER A 236 -13.91 -23.74 -7.99
CA SER A 236 -12.97 -23.94 -6.89
C SER A 236 -13.30 -23.12 -5.66
N VAL A 237 -13.90 -21.94 -5.83
CA VAL A 237 -14.39 -21.14 -4.69
C VAL A 237 -15.54 -21.87 -3.99
N GLU A 238 -16.50 -22.42 -4.75
CA GLU A 238 -17.61 -23.22 -4.21
C GLU A 238 -17.10 -24.48 -3.49
N ALA A 239 -16.21 -25.25 -4.13
CA ALA A 239 -15.65 -26.45 -3.53
C ALA A 239 -14.75 -26.16 -2.31
N PHE A 240 -14.05 -25.02 -2.29
CA PHE A 240 -13.34 -24.54 -1.08
C PHE A 240 -14.33 -24.21 0.04
N CYS A 241 -15.45 -23.55 -0.26
CA CYS A 241 -16.48 -23.27 0.75
C CYS A 241 -17.01 -24.57 1.36
N HIS A 242 -17.29 -25.58 0.54
CA HIS A 242 -17.73 -26.89 1.00
C HIS A 242 -16.69 -27.54 1.93
N HIS A 243 -15.41 -27.57 1.52
CA HIS A 243 -14.32 -28.08 2.36
C HIS A 243 -14.26 -27.36 3.72
N VAL A 244 -14.30 -26.02 3.72
CA VAL A 244 -14.24 -25.23 4.95
C VAL A 244 -15.46 -25.53 5.85
N MET A 245 -16.65 -25.66 5.29
CA MET A 245 -17.85 -26.05 6.05
C MET A 245 -17.75 -27.44 6.68
N THR A 246 -17.10 -28.39 6.01
CA THR A 246 -16.95 -29.77 6.50
C THR A 246 -15.83 -29.88 7.52
N LYS A 247 -14.71 -29.18 7.31
CA LYS A 247 -13.50 -29.30 8.15
C LYS A 247 -13.58 -28.53 9.46
N TYR A 248 -14.16 -27.33 9.44
CA TYR A 248 -14.14 -26.43 10.60
C TYR A 248 -15.51 -26.39 11.28
N ASP A 249 -15.50 -26.32 12.61
CA ASP A 249 -16.74 -26.19 13.40
C ASP A 249 -17.12 -24.73 13.66
N ARG A 250 -16.21 -23.79 13.42
CA ARG A 250 -16.36 -22.36 13.72
C ARG A 250 -15.78 -21.48 12.62
N LEU A 251 -16.45 -20.37 12.35
CA LEU A 251 -15.93 -19.23 11.59
C LEU A 251 -16.52 -17.93 12.17
N ASP A 252 -15.68 -17.03 12.68
CA ASP A 252 -16.13 -15.77 13.28
C ASP A 252 -15.92 -14.59 12.32
N TYR A 253 -14.84 -14.62 11.54
CA TYR A 253 -14.43 -13.50 10.71
C TYR A 253 -14.16 -13.92 9.26
N ILE A 254 -14.64 -13.13 8.30
CA ILE A 254 -14.26 -13.24 6.88
C ILE A 254 -13.67 -11.90 6.44
N VAL A 255 -12.44 -11.91 5.94
CA VAL A 255 -11.77 -10.75 5.35
C VAL A 255 -11.54 -11.02 3.87
N ASN A 256 -12.46 -10.50 3.04
CA ASN A 256 -12.37 -10.55 1.60
C ASN A 256 -11.41 -9.46 1.11
N ASN A 257 -10.10 -9.74 1.19
CA ASN A 257 -9.02 -8.83 0.81
C ASN A 257 -8.49 -9.03 -0.61
N ALA A 258 -8.49 -10.27 -1.13
CA ALA A 258 -7.99 -10.56 -2.46
C ALA A 258 -8.65 -9.67 -3.52
N CYS A 259 -7.83 -9.00 -4.32
CA CYS A 259 -8.28 -8.01 -5.28
C CYS A 259 -7.36 -7.97 -6.50
N GLN A 260 -7.93 -7.78 -7.68
CA GLN A 260 -7.24 -7.44 -8.91
C GLN A 260 -7.53 -5.97 -9.26
N THR A 261 -6.52 -5.12 -9.15
CA THR A 261 -6.52 -3.73 -9.66
C THR A 261 -5.83 -3.66 -11.02
N VAL A 262 -4.72 -4.41 -11.15
CA VAL A 262 -3.95 -4.57 -12.38
C VAL A 262 -3.88 -6.04 -12.77
N ARG A 263 -4.25 -6.35 -14.01
CA ARG A 263 -4.08 -7.68 -14.59
C ARG A 263 -2.59 -7.93 -14.86
N ARG A 264 -2.07 -9.03 -14.32
CA ARG A 264 -0.70 -9.51 -14.55
C ARG A 264 -0.76 -10.78 -15.41
N PRO A 265 0.03 -10.87 -16.49
CA PRO A 265 0.04 -12.01 -17.38
C PRO A 265 0.77 -13.22 -16.76
N PRO A 266 0.68 -14.42 -17.36
CA PRO A 266 1.42 -15.62 -16.94
C PRO A 266 2.90 -15.38 -16.67
N GLU A 267 3.57 -14.63 -17.55
CA GLU A 267 5.01 -14.38 -17.49
C GLU A 267 5.44 -13.64 -16.21
N PHE A 268 4.57 -12.78 -15.66
CA PHE A 268 4.82 -12.10 -14.38
C PHE A 268 4.98 -13.09 -13.21
N TYR A 269 4.29 -14.24 -13.27
CA TYR A 269 4.28 -15.25 -12.21
C TYR A 269 5.21 -16.44 -12.52
N ARG A 270 5.90 -16.46 -13.67
CA ARG A 270 6.70 -17.60 -14.13
C ARG A 270 7.71 -18.06 -13.08
N HIS A 271 8.43 -17.11 -12.48
CA HIS A 271 9.45 -17.35 -11.46
C HIS A 271 8.92 -18.06 -10.20
N MET A 272 7.60 -17.99 -9.93
CA MET A 272 7.01 -18.63 -8.75
C MET A 272 6.72 -20.12 -8.95
N MET A 273 6.67 -20.58 -10.20
CA MET A 273 6.19 -21.92 -10.52
C MET A 273 7.14 -23.03 -10.05
N GLU A 274 8.44 -22.74 -9.99
CA GLU A 274 9.44 -23.70 -9.50
C GLU A 274 9.12 -24.13 -8.07
N LEU A 275 8.93 -23.17 -7.15
CA LEU A 275 8.57 -23.46 -5.76
C LEU A 275 7.20 -24.14 -5.65
N GLU A 276 6.22 -23.68 -6.41
CA GLU A 276 4.84 -24.16 -6.32
C GLU A 276 4.65 -25.57 -6.90
N SER A 277 5.58 -26.03 -7.75
CA SER A 277 5.60 -27.37 -8.34
C SER A 277 6.63 -28.31 -7.71
N ALA A 278 7.51 -27.81 -6.82
CA ALA A 278 8.54 -28.59 -6.13
C ALA A 278 7.95 -29.79 -5.34
N SER A 279 8.78 -30.77 -4.97
CA SER A 279 8.29 -31.83 -4.08
C SER A 279 8.00 -31.26 -2.69
N ILE A 280 6.88 -31.67 -2.09
CA ILE A 280 6.55 -31.29 -0.71
C ILE A 280 7.61 -31.78 0.29
N THR A 281 8.32 -32.86 -0.05
CA THR A 281 9.39 -33.44 0.77
C THR A 281 10.60 -32.53 0.91
N ASP A 282 10.78 -31.61 -0.04
CA ASP A 282 11.94 -30.72 -0.11
C ASP A 282 11.73 -29.47 0.75
N MET A 283 10.50 -29.25 1.24
CA MET A 283 10.17 -28.13 2.11
C MET A 283 10.50 -28.43 3.57
N PRO A 284 10.96 -27.41 4.34
CA PRO A 284 11.06 -27.48 5.79
C PRO A 284 9.75 -27.94 6.45
N ASN A 285 9.84 -28.69 7.55
CA ASN A 285 8.65 -29.26 8.21
C ASN A 285 7.67 -28.19 8.68
N ASN A 286 8.16 -27.10 9.26
CA ASN A 286 7.34 -25.97 9.71
C ASN A 286 6.56 -25.30 8.57
N VAL A 287 7.11 -25.29 7.34
CA VAL A 287 6.43 -24.78 6.14
C VAL A 287 5.41 -25.80 5.64
N ARG A 288 5.78 -27.09 5.64
CA ARG A 288 4.93 -28.20 5.22
C ARG A 288 3.64 -28.30 6.04
N GLU A 289 3.72 -28.06 7.34
CA GLU A 289 2.57 -28.09 8.25
C GLU A 289 1.51 -27.06 7.84
N LEU A 290 1.91 -25.85 7.45
CA LEU A 290 0.99 -24.78 7.04
C LEU A 290 0.18 -25.13 5.79
N VAL A 291 0.79 -25.87 4.85
CA VAL A 291 0.14 -26.33 3.62
C VAL A 291 -0.35 -27.77 3.72
N GLY A 292 -0.22 -28.42 4.88
CA GLY A 292 -0.52 -29.85 5.02
C GLY A 292 -1.98 -30.18 4.72
N ALA A 293 -2.91 -29.33 5.17
CA ALA A 293 -4.32 -29.45 4.83
C ALA A 293 -4.60 -29.31 3.33
N TYR A 294 -3.90 -28.39 2.68
CA TYR A 294 -4.00 -28.14 1.25
C TYR A 294 -3.41 -29.29 0.41
N GLU A 295 -2.25 -29.80 0.81
CA GLU A 295 -1.58 -30.90 0.14
C GLU A 295 -2.30 -32.24 0.40
N GLY A 296 -2.98 -32.39 1.54
CA GLY A 296 -3.98 -33.44 1.75
C GLY A 296 -5.04 -33.45 0.65
N LEU A 297 -5.61 -32.28 0.31
CA LEU A 297 -6.55 -32.15 -0.81
C LEU A 297 -5.93 -32.48 -2.17
N ARG A 298 -4.60 -32.30 -2.34
CA ARG A 298 -3.86 -32.72 -3.55
C ARG A 298 -3.61 -34.23 -3.61
N GLY A 299 -3.38 -34.87 -2.46
CA GLY A 299 -3.09 -36.29 -2.34
C GLY A 299 -4.33 -37.21 -2.47
N TYR A 300 -5.51 -36.71 -2.10
CA TYR A 300 -6.78 -37.43 -2.23
C TYR A 300 -7.36 -37.33 -3.65
N ASN A 301 -6.79 -38.06 -4.59
CA ASN A 301 -7.49 -38.48 -5.83
C ASN A 301 -8.53 -39.60 -5.58
N MET A 302 -9.07 -39.72 -4.35
CA MET A 302 -10.15 -40.65 -4.00
C MET A 302 -11.04 -40.01 -2.93
N LEU A 303 -12.09 -39.32 -3.35
CA LEU A 303 -13.19 -38.94 -2.46
C LEU A 303 -13.86 -40.20 -1.91
N PRO A 304 -14.32 -40.24 -0.65
CA PRO A 304 -15.24 -41.26 -0.18
C PRO A 304 -16.51 -41.22 -1.04
N ALA A 305 -17.10 -42.39 -1.32
CA ALA A 305 -18.23 -42.56 -2.24
C ALA A 305 -19.47 -41.67 -1.94
N GLY A 306 -19.58 -41.08 -0.74
CA GLY A 306 -20.65 -40.15 -0.38
C GLY A 306 -20.41 -38.68 -0.76
N GLU A 307 -19.17 -38.26 -1.05
CA GLU A 307 -18.84 -36.87 -1.45
C GLU A 307 -18.86 -36.69 -2.98
N VAL A 308 -18.93 -37.79 -3.73
CA VAL A 308 -19.08 -37.80 -5.19
C VAL A 308 -20.44 -37.20 -5.59
N GLU A 309 -21.50 -37.43 -4.81
CA GLU A 309 -22.83 -36.85 -5.06
C GLU A 309 -22.85 -35.32 -4.94
N ALA A 310 -22.09 -34.73 -4.01
CA ALA A 310 -22.04 -33.28 -3.83
C ALA A 310 -21.28 -32.58 -4.98
N LEU A 311 -20.20 -33.20 -5.47
CA LEU A 311 -19.45 -32.74 -6.64
C LEU A 311 -20.21 -32.97 -7.95
N GLU A 312 -20.96 -34.07 -8.08
CA GLU A 312 -21.86 -34.30 -9.21
C GLU A 312 -23.04 -33.32 -9.23
N LEU A 313 -23.63 -32.98 -8.06
CA LEU A 313 -24.64 -31.92 -7.96
C LEU A 313 -24.09 -30.54 -8.38
N ALA A 314 -22.78 -30.31 -8.22
CA ALA A 314 -22.07 -29.11 -8.68
C ALA A 314 -21.51 -29.23 -10.12
N GLY A 315 -21.71 -30.37 -10.80
CA GLY A 315 -21.28 -30.61 -12.18
C GLY A 315 -19.77 -30.86 -12.36
N LEU A 316 -19.07 -31.30 -11.32
CA LEU A 316 -17.61 -31.50 -11.32
C LEU A 316 -17.26 -32.99 -11.12
N SER A 317 -16.38 -33.53 -11.97
CA SER A 317 -15.81 -34.87 -11.77
C SER A 317 -14.65 -34.84 -10.76
N PRO A 318 -14.52 -35.85 -9.88
CA PRO A 318 -13.42 -36.00 -8.91
C PRO A 318 -12.02 -35.91 -9.52
N THR A 319 -11.89 -36.22 -10.80
CA THR A 319 -10.62 -36.27 -11.54
C THR A 319 -10.28 -34.95 -12.26
N THR A 320 -11.15 -33.94 -12.18
CA THR A 320 -11.06 -32.73 -13.03
C THR A 320 -11.40 -31.42 -12.30
N ALA A 321 -11.06 -31.28 -11.02
CA ALA A 321 -11.11 -29.98 -10.34
C ALA A 321 -9.71 -29.33 -10.22
N PRO A 322 -9.09 -28.89 -11.34
CA PRO A 322 -7.73 -28.35 -11.33
C PRO A 322 -7.58 -27.09 -10.46
N GLY A 323 -8.64 -26.36 -10.16
CA GLY A 323 -8.50 -25.06 -9.48
C GLY A 323 -8.31 -25.10 -7.96
N ILE A 324 -8.58 -26.21 -7.28
CA ILE A 324 -8.20 -26.35 -5.86
C ILE A 324 -6.79 -26.92 -5.79
N THR A 325 -6.52 -28.02 -6.47
CA THR A 325 -5.23 -28.71 -6.37
C THR A 325 -4.11 -28.05 -7.19
N ARG A 326 -4.38 -27.09 -8.08
CA ARG A 326 -3.36 -26.47 -8.94
C ARG A 326 -3.60 -24.97 -9.14
N SER A 327 -3.89 -24.26 -8.04
CA SER A 327 -4.17 -22.81 -8.06
C SER A 327 -3.05 -21.97 -8.69
N ALA A 328 -1.79 -22.36 -8.48
CA ALA A 328 -0.64 -21.67 -9.08
C ALA A 328 -0.59 -21.89 -10.60
N GLU A 329 -0.86 -23.11 -11.08
CA GLU A 329 -0.87 -23.45 -12.51
C GLU A 329 -1.98 -22.70 -13.26
N LEU A 330 -3.12 -22.42 -12.63
CA LEU A 330 -4.16 -21.57 -13.22
C LEU A 330 -3.67 -20.15 -13.52
N SER A 331 -2.66 -19.65 -12.80
CA SER A 331 -2.02 -18.36 -13.11
C SER A 331 -1.15 -18.40 -14.37
N GLN A 332 -0.88 -19.58 -14.92
CA GLN A 332 -0.10 -19.77 -16.14
C GLN A 332 -0.97 -19.92 -17.40
N ALA A 333 -2.30 -19.87 -17.27
CA ALA A 333 -3.20 -19.93 -18.41
C ALA A 333 -3.10 -18.66 -19.27
N GLU A 334 -2.84 -18.83 -20.57
CA GLU A 334 -2.92 -17.76 -21.56
C GLU A 334 -4.38 -17.53 -21.94
N LEU A 335 -4.95 -16.39 -21.52
CA LEU A 335 -6.38 -16.12 -21.68
C LEU A 335 -6.67 -15.09 -22.76
N ILE A 336 -5.72 -14.22 -23.07
CA ILE A 336 -5.83 -13.22 -24.14
C ILE A 336 -4.62 -13.31 -25.08
N ALA A 337 -4.74 -12.72 -26.28
CA ALA A 337 -3.67 -12.75 -27.27
C ALA A 337 -2.39 -12.08 -26.77
N GLU A 338 -2.53 -11.04 -25.94
CA GLU A 338 -1.45 -10.29 -25.31
C GLU A 338 -0.68 -11.09 -24.25
N ASP A 339 -1.16 -12.27 -23.84
CA ASP A 339 -0.43 -13.15 -22.94
C ASP A 339 0.67 -13.94 -23.68
N ARG A 340 0.56 -14.08 -25.01
CA ARG A 340 1.48 -14.86 -25.84
C ARG A 340 2.72 -14.06 -26.20
N ASP A 341 3.86 -14.75 -26.24
CA ASP A 341 5.14 -14.22 -26.69
C ASP A 341 5.55 -12.90 -26.01
N LEU A 342 5.13 -12.71 -24.74
CA LEU A 342 5.49 -11.53 -23.96
C LEU A 342 7.00 -11.49 -23.75
N PRO A 343 7.68 -10.39 -24.12
CA PRO A 343 9.12 -10.27 -23.92
C PRO A 343 9.50 -10.37 -22.44
N SER A 344 10.38 -11.30 -22.09
CA SER A 344 10.83 -11.52 -20.71
C SER A 344 11.51 -10.29 -20.08
N HIS A 345 12.09 -9.39 -20.88
CA HIS A 345 12.67 -8.14 -20.37
C HIS A 345 11.65 -7.19 -19.72
N LEU A 346 10.35 -7.37 -19.98
CA LEU A 346 9.28 -6.63 -19.30
C LEU A 346 9.05 -7.13 -17.85
N PHE A 347 9.51 -8.34 -17.56
CA PHE A 347 9.44 -9.01 -16.26
C PHE A 347 10.81 -9.61 -15.91
N PRO A 348 11.83 -8.76 -15.67
CA PRO A 348 13.20 -9.23 -15.51
C PRO A 348 13.35 -10.21 -14.35
N GLU A 349 13.83 -11.41 -14.66
CA GLU A 349 14.00 -12.49 -13.68
C GLU A 349 14.91 -12.07 -12.52
N GLY A 350 14.50 -12.44 -11.30
CA GLY A 350 15.23 -12.12 -10.06
C GLY A 350 15.12 -10.66 -9.60
N GLN A 351 14.45 -9.79 -10.34
CA GLN A 351 14.21 -8.40 -9.92
C GLN A 351 12.83 -8.26 -9.30
N LEU A 352 12.82 -8.01 -7.99
CA LEU A 352 11.60 -7.85 -7.21
C LEU A 352 11.47 -6.41 -6.66
N ASP A 353 10.24 -5.98 -6.43
CA ASP A 353 9.92 -4.75 -5.72
C ASP A 353 10.07 -4.92 -4.19
N GLN A 354 9.81 -3.85 -3.44
CA GLN A 354 9.92 -3.83 -1.97
C GLN A 354 9.00 -4.84 -1.28
N ASP A 355 7.92 -5.28 -1.94
CA ASP A 355 6.97 -6.27 -1.45
C ASP A 355 7.34 -7.71 -1.88
N LEU A 356 8.54 -7.87 -2.47
CA LEU A 356 9.05 -9.11 -3.06
C LEU A 356 8.13 -9.65 -4.16
N GLN A 357 7.65 -8.77 -5.04
CA GLN A 357 6.92 -9.12 -6.26
C GLN A 357 7.72 -8.77 -7.50
N GLN A 358 7.54 -9.56 -8.56
CA GLN A 358 8.15 -9.30 -9.86
C GLN A 358 7.92 -7.84 -10.30
N ILE A 359 8.98 -7.17 -10.72
CA ILE A 359 8.85 -5.84 -11.32
C ILE A 359 8.14 -5.98 -12.67
N ASP A 360 7.18 -5.09 -12.93
CA ASP A 360 6.48 -4.96 -14.20
C ASP A 360 6.89 -3.66 -14.90
N LEU A 361 7.65 -3.81 -15.99
CA LEU A 361 8.18 -2.69 -16.78
C LEU A 361 7.32 -2.34 -17.99
N ARG A 362 6.10 -2.89 -18.11
CA ARG A 362 5.19 -2.52 -19.20
C ARG A 362 4.89 -1.03 -19.15
N ASP A 363 4.91 -0.38 -20.32
CA ASP A 363 4.59 1.04 -20.45
C ASP A 363 3.11 1.35 -20.12
N ARG A 364 2.26 0.32 -20.18
CA ARG A 364 0.84 0.46 -19.96
C ARG A 364 0.26 -0.78 -19.29
N ASN A 365 -0.64 -0.56 -18.33
CA ASN A 365 -1.32 -1.61 -17.58
C ASN A 365 -2.82 -1.28 -17.40
N SER A 366 -3.57 -2.18 -16.78
CA SER A 366 -5.02 -2.07 -16.53
C SER A 366 -5.46 -0.75 -15.89
N TRP A 367 -4.62 -0.19 -15.02
CA TRP A 367 -4.90 1.05 -14.29
C TRP A 367 -5.09 2.25 -15.24
N ARG A 368 -4.48 2.17 -16.43
CA ARG A 368 -4.49 3.21 -17.46
C ARG A 368 -5.44 2.93 -18.63
N LEU A 369 -6.16 1.81 -18.64
CA LEU A 369 -7.07 1.45 -19.73
C LEU A 369 -8.39 2.21 -19.63
N THR A 370 -8.89 2.70 -20.76
CA THR A 370 -10.24 3.26 -20.92
C THR A 370 -11.25 2.15 -21.22
N LEU A 371 -12.55 2.45 -21.20
CA LEU A 371 -13.61 1.46 -21.39
C LEU A 371 -13.43 0.59 -22.64
N ALA A 372 -13.09 1.19 -23.78
CA ALA A 372 -12.95 0.47 -25.05
C ALA A 372 -11.69 -0.40 -25.14
N GLU A 373 -10.74 -0.23 -24.21
CA GLU A 373 -9.45 -0.91 -24.22
C GLU A 373 -9.40 -2.09 -23.24
N VAL A 374 -10.38 -2.19 -22.33
CA VAL A 374 -10.48 -3.30 -21.39
C VAL A 374 -11.02 -4.52 -22.14
N SER A 375 -10.25 -5.60 -22.17
CA SER A 375 -10.71 -6.85 -22.78
C SER A 375 -11.87 -7.47 -21.98
N SER A 376 -12.77 -8.19 -22.66
CA SER A 376 -13.86 -8.89 -21.99
C SER A 376 -13.36 -9.91 -20.96
N VAL A 377 -12.20 -10.54 -21.23
CA VAL A 377 -11.57 -11.49 -20.30
C VAL A 377 -11.12 -10.78 -19.03
N GLU A 378 -10.40 -9.67 -19.15
CA GLU A 378 -9.93 -8.90 -17.98
C GLU A 378 -11.09 -8.33 -17.17
N LEU A 379 -12.15 -7.87 -17.85
CA LEU A 379 -13.40 -7.47 -17.20
C LEU A 379 -13.96 -8.61 -16.34
N LEU A 380 -14.10 -9.81 -16.92
CA LEU A 380 -14.65 -10.97 -16.21
C LEU A 380 -13.74 -11.41 -15.06
N GLU A 381 -12.43 -11.51 -15.27
CA GLU A 381 -11.47 -11.83 -14.20
C GLU A 381 -11.59 -10.85 -13.03
N THR A 382 -11.68 -9.55 -13.31
CA THR A 382 -11.81 -8.53 -12.28
C THR A 382 -13.12 -8.68 -11.51
N GLN A 383 -14.25 -8.92 -12.20
CA GLN A 383 -15.53 -9.15 -11.54
C GLN A 383 -15.52 -10.43 -10.70
N LEU A 384 -14.93 -11.50 -11.22
CA LEU A 384 -14.81 -12.79 -10.55
C LEU A 384 -14.05 -12.65 -9.22
N VAL A 385 -12.88 -12.03 -9.27
CA VAL A 385 -12.02 -11.84 -8.09
C VAL A 385 -12.62 -10.83 -7.10
N ASN A 386 -13.06 -9.67 -7.57
CA ASN A 386 -13.35 -8.53 -6.69
C ASN A 386 -14.79 -8.49 -6.18
N ALA A 387 -15.73 -9.22 -6.80
CA ALA A 387 -17.15 -9.16 -6.44
C ALA A 387 -17.81 -10.54 -6.33
N VAL A 388 -17.65 -11.41 -7.34
CA VAL A 388 -18.33 -12.72 -7.35
C VAL A 388 -17.76 -13.65 -6.29
N ALA A 389 -16.43 -13.75 -6.16
CA ALA A 389 -15.82 -14.60 -5.13
C ALA A 389 -16.19 -14.16 -3.70
N PRO A 390 -16.10 -12.87 -3.32
CA PRO A 390 -16.65 -12.38 -2.05
C PRO A 390 -18.13 -12.73 -1.85
N PHE A 391 -18.95 -12.61 -2.90
CA PHE A 391 -20.36 -12.98 -2.83
C PHE A 391 -20.54 -14.47 -2.49
N VAL A 392 -19.84 -15.36 -3.20
CA VAL A 392 -19.90 -16.81 -2.97
C VAL A 392 -19.41 -17.15 -1.57
N LEU A 393 -18.26 -16.62 -1.14
CA LEU A 393 -17.69 -16.87 0.19
C LEU A 393 -18.67 -16.45 1.29
N ASN A 394 -19.20 -15.23 1.21
CA ASN A 394 -20.14 -14.72 2.22
C ASN A 394 -21.42 -15.57 2.27
N ALA A 395 -22.01 -15.87 1.10
CA ALA A 395 -23.26 -16.62 1.02
C ALA A 395 -23.12 -18.07 1.47
N ARG A 396 -22.04 -18.76 1.07
CA ARG A 396 -21.83 -20.19 1.35
C ARG A 396 -21.31 -20.45 2.75
N LEU A 397 -20.53 -19.53 3.32
CA LEU A 397 -19.96 -19.72 4.65
C LEU A 397 -20.84 -19.17 5.78
N LYS A 398 -21.93 -18.44 5.48
CA LYS A 398 -22.91 -17.99 6.50
C LYS A 398 -23.34 -19.14 7.43
N PRO A 399 -23.76 -20.34 6.95
CA PRO A 399 -24.14 -21.44 7.85
C PRO A 399 -23.05 -21.89 8.81
N LEU A 400 -21.77 -21.82 8.41
CA LEU A 400 -20.65 -22.12 9.30
C LEU A 400 -20.50 -21.04 10.38
N MET A 401 -20.67 -19.77 10.00
CA MET A 401 -20.67 -18.67 10.96
C MET A 401 -21.79 -18.83 12.01
N LEU A 402 -22.96 -19.31 11.60
CA LEU A 402 -24.12 -19.55 12.47
C LEU A 402 -23.96 -20.75 13.43
N ARG A 403 -22.92 -21.58 13.31
CA ARG A 403 -22.71 -22.72 14.22
C ARG A 403 -22.39 -22.29 15.66
N THR A 404 -22.07 -21.02 15.86
CA THR A 404 -21.69 -20.48 17.16
C THR A 404 -22.57 -19.27 17.50
N ASP A 405 -23.10 -19.23 18.71
CA ASP A 405 -24.13 -18.24 19.11
C ASP A 405 -23.58 -16.83 19.37
N ASN A 406 -22.25 -16.64 19.36
CA ASN A 406 -21.65 -15.34 19.57
C ASN A 406 -22.06 -14.36 18.46
N ARG A 407 -22.41 -13.13 18.85
CA ARG A 407 -22.96 -12.11 17.94
C ARG A 407 -21.94 -11.05 17.54
N ASP A 408 -20.66 -11.29 17.77
CA ASP A 408 -19.56 -10.37 17.50
C ASP A 408 -18.79 -10.75 16.21
N LYS A 409 -19.49 -11.38 15.26
CA LYS A 409 -18.91 -11.86 14.00
C LYS A 409 -18.80 -10.73 13.00
N HIS A 410 -17.84 -10.82 12.08
CA HIS A 410 -17.59 -9.77 11.08
C HIS A 410 -17.34 -10.32 9.69
N ILE A 411 -17.84 -9.60 8.69
CA ILE A 411 -17.44 -9.76 7.30
C ILE A 411 -16.89 -8.42 6.82
N VAL A 412 -15.61 -8.39 6.48
CA VAL A 412 -14.94 -7.23 5.90
C VAL A 412 -14.74 -7.44 4.41
N ASN A 413 -15.43 -6.64 3.62
CA ASN A 413 -15.24 -6.56 2.18
C ASN A 413 -14.25 -5.42 1.87
N VAL A 414 -13.00 -5.76 1.52
CA VAL A 414 -12.00 -4.74 1.23
C VAL A 414 -12.33 -4.05 -0.10
N SER A 415 -12.73 -2.80 0.01
CA SER A 415 -13.17 -1.95 -1.10
C SER A 415 -12.25 -0.75 -1.24
N ALA A 416 -12.66 0.21 -2.06
CA ALA A 416 -11.94 1.46 -2.25
C ALA A 416 -12.87 2.58 -2.72
N VAL A 417 -12.43 3.84 -2.62
CA VAL A 417 -13.16 5.02 -3.12
C VAL A 417 -13.50 4.95 -4.62
N GLU A 418 -12.81 4.11 -5.38
CA GLU A 418 -13.09 3.74 -6.77
C GLU A 418 -14.54 3.21 -6.95
N GLY A 419 -15.09 2.55 -5.93
CA GLY A 419 -16.46 2.06 -5.89
C GLY A 419 -17.53 3.13 -5.66
N GLN A 420 -17.15 4.35 -5.24
CA GLN A 420 -18.10 5.43 -4.98
C GLN A 420 -18.67 6.02 -6.28
N PHE A 421 -19.99 6.26 -6.29
CA PHE A 421 -20.66 6.85 -7.44
C PHE A 421 -20.42 8.36 -7.54
N TYR A 422 -20.68 9.09 -6.45
CA TYR A 422 -20.71 10.56 -6.43
C TYR A 422 -19.40 11.21 -5.98
N ARG A 423 -18.26 10.65 -6.40
CA ARG A 423 -16.94 11.23 -6.12
C ARG A 423 -16.70 12.47 -7.01
N LYS A 424 -16.29 13.59 -6.41
CA LYS A 424 -16.04 14.86 -7.12
C LYS A 424 -15.10 14.73 -8.33
N LEU A 425 -14.11 13.85 -8.22
CA LEU A 425 -13.16 13.56 -9.28
C LEU A 425 -13.14 12.05 -9.50
N LYS A 426 -13.63 11.59 -10.65
CA LYS A 426 -13.54 10.20 -11.08
C LYS A 426 -12.73 10.16 -12.37
N THR A 427 -11.83 9.19 -12.50
CA THR A 427 -11.02 9.06 -13.71
C THR A 427 -11.83 8.39 -14.81
N THR A 428 -11.41 8.55 -16.07
CA THR A 428 -11.97 7.84 -17.23
C THR A 428 -11.32 6.47 -17.46
N ARG A 429 -10.46 6.03 -16.53
CA ARG A 429 -9.62 4.83 -16.64
C ARG A 429 -10.06 3.76 -15.63
N HIS A 430 -9.56 2.52 -15.82
CA HIS A 430 -9.85 1.34 -15.00
C HIS A 430 -11.34 1.14 -14.64
N PRO A 431 -12.29 1.29 -15.61
CA PRO A 431 -13.71 1.25 -15.30
C PRO A 431 -14.18 -0.10 -14.76
N HIS A 432 -13.53 -1.20 -15.16
CA HIS A 432 -13.84 -2.55 -14.67
C HIS A 432 -13.58 -2.70 -13.16
N THR A 433 -12.49 -2.13 -12.65
CA THR A 433 -12.18 -2.11 -11.21
C THR A 433 -13.18 -1.24 -10.45
N ASN A 434 -13.48 -0.04 -10.96
CA ASN A 434 -14.50 0.84 -10.37
C ASN A 434 -15.86 0.13 -10.25
N MET A 435 -16.27 -0.56 -11.32
CA MET A 435 -17.54 -1.28 -11.38
C MET A 435 -17.56 -2.46 -10.40
N ALA A 436 -16.46 -3.22 -10.29
CA ALA A 436 -16.38 -4.34 -9.35
C ALA A 436 -16.41 -3.87 -7.88
N LYS A 437 -15.71 -2.79 -7.54
CA LYS A 437 -15.76 -2.21 -6.18
C LYS A 437 -17.14 -1.62 -5.86
N ALA A 438 -17.82 -1.01 -6.84
CA ALA A 438 -19.20 -0.58 -6.68
C ALA A 438 -20.17 -1.77 -6.45
N ALA A 439 -19.98 -2.89 -7.15
CA ALA A 439 -20.75 -4.11 -6.94
C ALA A 439 -20.52 -4.69 -5.53
N LEU A 440 -19.28 -4.70 -5.06
CA LEU A 440 -18.93 -5.15 -3.70
C LEU A 440 -19.54 -4.26 -2.61
N ASN A 441 -19.49 -2.93 -2.81
CA ASN A 441 -20.16 -1.95 -1.95
C ASN A 441 -21.67 -2.18 -1.92
N MET A 442 -22.29 -2.39 -3.10
CA MET A 442 -23.72 -2.67 -3.20
C MET A 442 -24.10 -3.95 -2.48
N MET A 443 -23.34 -5.04 -2.65
CA MET A 443 -23.57 -6.30 -1.93
C MET A 443 -23.55 -6.08 -0.42
N THR A 444 -22.55 -5.35 0.10
CA THR A 444 -22.49 -5.00 1.53
C THR A 444 -23.74 -4.25 1.96
N ARG A 445 -24.09 -3.17 1.24
CA ARG A 445 -25.23 -2.32 1.56
C ARG A 445 -26.57 -3.08 1.53
N THR A 446 -26.73 -4.02 0.61
CA THR A 446 -27.94 -4.83 0.46
C THR A 446 -28.05 -5.90 1.54
N SER A 447 -26.97 -6.63 1.81
CA SER A 447 -27.02 -7.84 2.64
C SER A 447 -26.74 -7.60 4.12
N ALA A 448 -26.14 -6.47 4.51
CA ALA A 448 -25.72 -6.26 5.90
C ALA A 448 -26.86 -6.32 6.92
N ALA A 449 -28.07 -5.85 6.59
CA ALA A 449 -29.21 -5.91 7.50
C ALA A 449 -29.68 -7.34 7.79
N ASP A 450 -29.66 -8.22 6.78
CA ASP A 450 -29.96 -9.65 6.94
C ASP A 450 -28.92 -10.33 7.83
N TYR A 451 -27.62 -10.08 7.57
CA TYR A 451 -26.54 -10.68 8.33
C TYR A 451 -26.47 -10.18 9.78
N HIS A 452 -26.81 -8.91 10.02
CA HIS A 452 -26.86 -8.34 11.36
C HIS A 452 -27.94 -9.01 12.24
N ALA A 453 -29.06 -9.45 11.65
CA ALA A 453 -30.09 -10.19 12.39
C ALA A 453 -29.50 -11.46 13.07
N ASP A 454 -28.49 -12.05 12.45
CA ASP A 454 -27.76 -13.21 12.93
C ASP A 454 -26.48 -12.88 13.73
N GLY A 455 -26.22 -11.60 14.01
CA GLY A 455 -25.01 -11.17 14.74
C GLY A 455 -23.75 -11.15 13.88
N ILE A 456 -23.89 -10.98 12.56
CA ILE A 456 -22.78 -10.86 11.62
C ILE A 456 -22.74 -9.42 11.07
N HIS A 457 -21.65 -8.71 11.38
CA HIS A 457 -21.46 -7.32 11.04
C HIS A 457 -20.69 -7.20 9.72
N MET A 458 -21.41 -6.92 8.63
CA MET A 458 -20.82 -6.82 7.30
C MET A 458 -20.53 -5.37 6.92
N ASN A 459 -19.29 -5.05 6.56
CA ASN A 459 -18.87 -3.70 6.12
C ASN A 459 -18.00 -3.75 4.86
N SER A 460 -18.00 -2.65 4.11
CA SER A 460 -16.99 -2.35 3.10
C SER A 460 -15.92 -1.46 3.71
N VAL A 461 -14.65 -1.68 3.43
CA VAL A 461 -13.55 -0.92 4.05
C VAL A 461 -12.54 -0.48 3.00
N ASP A 462 -12.28 0.84 2.94
CA ASP A 462 -11.23 1.46 2.14
C ASP A 462 -9.87 1.32 2.84
N THR A 463 -8.86 0.88 2.10
CA THR A 463 -7.50 0.67 2.62
C THR A 463 -6.73 1.97 2.82
N GLY A 464 -7.27 3.10 2.38
CA GLY A 464 -6.49 4.32 2.16
C GLY A 464 -5.55 4.19 0.97
N TRP A 465 -4.86 5.29 0.66
CA TRP A 465 -3.93 5.36 -0.47
C TRP A 465 -2.54 4.87 -0.06
N ILE A 466 -2.27 3.60 -0.38
CA ILE A 466 -1.05 2.90 0.05
C ILE A 466 -0.03 2.69 -1.08
N ASN A 467 -0.48 2.56 -2.34
CA ASN A 467 0.38 2.30 -3.49
C ASN A 467 -0.03 3.14 -4.72
N ASP A 468 0.90 3.28 -5.68
CA ASP A 468 0.65 3.85 -7.00
C ASP A 468 0.64 2.72 -8.04
N GLU A 469 -0.50 2.46 -8.66
CA GLU A 469 -0.69 1.39 -9.65
C GLU A 469 -0.31 1.81 -11.08
N ASP A 470 0.15 3.06 -11.26
CA ASP A 470 0.68 3.51 -12.54
C ASP A 470 1.95 2.74 -12.95
N PRO A 471 2.20 2.58 -14.26
CA PRO A 471 3.47 2.06 -14.79
C PRO A 471 4.70 2.71 -14.15
N ALA A 472 5.76 1.92 -13.94
CA ALA A 472 6.95 2.32 -13.18
C ALA A 472 7.53 3.68 -13.62
N HIS A 473 7.71 3.88 -14.92
CA HIS A 473 8.24 5.14 -15.46
C HIS A 473 7.36 6.36 -15.14
N LEU A 474 6.03 6.20 -15.04
CA LEU A 474 5.12 7.28 -14.66
C LEU A 474 5.17 7.54 -13.16
N ALA A 475 5.26 6.48 -12.34
CA ALA A 475 5.41 6.61 -10.90
C ALA A 475 6.74 7.32 -10.56
N ASP A 476 7.83 6.97 -11.23
CA ASP A 476 9.15 7.62 -11.09
C ASP A 476 9.11 9.09 -11.53
N ARG A 477 8.40 9.39 -12.62
CA ARG A 477 8.19 10.77 -13.06
C ARG A 477 7.41 11.58 -12.02
N LYS A 478 6.32 11.05 -11.45
CA LYS A 478 5.59 11.74 -10.37
C LYS A 478 6.46 11.94 -9.14
N ARG A 479 7.32 10.99 -8.80
CA ARG A 479 8.24 11.09 -7.66
C ARG A 479 9.30 12.18 -7.89
N SER A 480 9.89 12.22 -9.08
CA SER A 480 10.94 13.19 -9.43
C SER A 480 10.39 14.60 -9.68
N GLU A 481 9.28 14.73 -10.38
CA GLU A 481 8.71 16.03 -10.78
C GLU A 481 7.75 16.64 -9.75
N HIS A 482 7.03 15.79 -9.00
CA HIS A 482 5.98 16.23 -8.08
C HIS A 482 6.24 15.84 -6.63
N HIS A 483 7.35 15.15 -6.34
CA HIS A 483 7.66 14.61 -5.01
C HIS A 483 6.52 13.80 -4.42
N PHE A 484 5.74 13.15 -5.29
CA PHE A 484 4.57 12.40 -4.90
C PHE A 484 4.97 11.01 -4.40
N HIS A 485 4.36 10.64 -3.27
CA HIS A 485 4.26 9.26 -2.83
C HIS A 485 2.92 9.07 -2.10
N PRO A 486 2.40 7.83 -2.04
CA PRO A 486 1.24 7.53 -1.22
C PRO A 486 1.42 8.02 0.24
N PRO A 487 0.36 8.50 0.90
CA PRO A 487 0.41 9.01 2.28
C PRO A 487 0.50 7.90 3.34
N LEU A 488 0.11 6.67 3.00
CA LEU A 488 0.01 5.53 3.90
C LEU A 488 0.82 4.35 3.35
N ASP A 489 1.12 3.37 4.19
CA ASP A 489 1.80 2.12 3.79
C ASP A 489 0.90 0.88 3.92
N ILE A 490 1.45 -0.30 3.63
CA ILE A 490 0.68 -1.56 3.65
C ILE A 490 0.23 -1.96 5.06
N VAL A 491 0.89 -1.51 6.12
CA VAL A 491 0.53 -1.79 7.51
C VAL A 491 -0.64 -0.89 7.93
N ASP A 492 -0.64 0.36 7.48
CA ASP A 492 -1.78 1.26 7.60
C ASP A 492 -3.03 0.68 6.92
N GLY A 493 -2.84 0.10 5.72
CA GLY A 493 -3.90 -0.59 4.98
C GLY A 493 -4.42 -1.83 5.71
N ALA A 494 -3.52 -2.65 6.27
CA ALA A 494 -3.88 -3.81 7.08
C ALA A 494 -4.66 -3.44 8.34
N ALA A 495 -4.19 -2.42 9.07
CA ALA A 495 -4.85 -1.92 10.27
C ALA A 495 -6.29 -1.48 9.98
N ARG A 496 -6.54 -0.79 8.86
CA ARG A 496 -7.89 -0.38 8.45
C ARG A 496 -8.82 -1.56 8.20
N ILE A 497 -8.36 -2.57 7.45
CA ILE A 497 -9.24 -3.67 7.05
C ILE A 497 -9.55 -4.64 8.19
N VAL A 498 -8.72 -4.70 9.24
CA VAL A 498 -9.05 -5.51 10.43
C VAL A 498 -9.69 -4.69 11.55
N ASP A 499 -9.71 -3.36 11.44
CA ASP A 499 -10.26 -2.47 12.46
C ASP A 499 -11.70 -2.81 12.89
N PRO A 500 -12.66 -3.14 11.99
CA PRO A 500 -14.00 -3.51 12.44
C PRO A 500 -14.03 -4.69 13.43
N ILE A 501 -13.07 -5.61 13.29
CA ILE A 501 -12.90 -6.77 14.18
C ILE A 501 -12.23 -6.33 15.48
N ILE A 502 -11.10 -5.63 15.39
CA ILE A 502 -10.28 -5.22 16.55
C ILE A 502 -11.01 -4.19 17.41
N ASP A 503 -11.51 -3.12 16.82
CA ASP A 503 -12.29 -2.07 17.49
C ASP A 503 -13.56 -2.66 18.09
N GLY A 504 -14.23 -3.56 17.37
CA GLY A 504 -15.40 -4.28 17.86
C GLY A 504 -15.08 -5.13 19.10
N ALA A 505 -13.96 -5.85 19.10
CA ALA A 505 -13.52 -6.65 20.24
C ALA A 505 -13.13 -5.77 21.46
N ASN A 506 -12.45 -4.64 21.21
CA ASN A 506 -11.98 -3.73 22.26
C ASN A 506 -13.12 -2.91 22.89
N THR A 507 -14.09 -2.47 22.09
CA THR A 507 -15.14 -1.53 22.53
C THR A 507 -16.48 -2.20 22.82
N GLY A 508 -16.71 -3.41 22.28
CA GLY A 508 -18.02 -4.06 22.25
C GLY A 508 -19.02 -3.41 21.28
N ASN A 509 -18.61 -2.36 20.55
CA ASN A 509 -19.43 -1.70 19.54
C ASN A 509 -19.08 -2.22 18.15
N HIS A 510 -20.01 -2.97 17.54
CA HIS A 510 -19.79 -3.59 16.25
C HIS A 510 -20.50 -2.82 15.13
N THR A 511 -19.73 -2.01 14.39
CA THR A 511 -20.25 -1.28 13.23
C THR A 511 -20.71 -2.25 12.14
N TRP A 512 -21.81 -1.98 11.44
CA TRP A 512 -22.29 -2.78 10.32
C TRP A 512 -23.00 -1.94 9.25
N GLY A 513 -23.04 -2.47 8.04
CA GLY A 513 -23.74 -1.86 6.92
C GLY A 513 -23.17 -0.51 6.51
N GLN A 514 -21.86 -0.29 6.73
CA GLN A 514 -21.17 0.95 6.35
C GLN A 514 -20.12 0.70 5.27
N PHE A 515 -19.82 1.77 4.53
CA PHE A 515 -18.54 1.90 3.85
C PHE A 515 -17.61 2.74 4.74
N LEU A 516 -16.52 2.14 5.22
CA LEU A 516 -15.58 2.78 6.14
C LEU A 516 -14.38 3.31 5.37
N LYS A 517 -14.04 4.57 5.60
CA LYS A 517 -12.83 5.22 5.12
C LYS A 517 -12.18 5.98 6.27
N ASP A 518 -10.87 5.77 6.44
CA ASP A 518 -10.11 6.35 7.54
C ASP A 518 -10.80 6.09 8.90
N TYR A 519 -11.20 4.84 9.14
CA TYR A 519 -11.85 4.37 10.38
C TYR A 519 -13.24 4.96 10.67
N THR A 520 -13.85 5.65 9.70
CA THR A 520 -15.16 6.30 9.88
C THR A 520 -16.12 5.99 8.72
N PRO A 521 -17.44 5.99 8.94
CA PRO A 521 -18.41 5.87 7.85
C PRO A 521 -18.26 6.99 6.81
N THR A 522 -18.36 6.62 5.53
CA THR A 522 -18.32 7.54 4.39
C THR A 522 -19.43 7.24 3.40
N ASP A 523 -19.63 8.13 2.42
CA ASP A 523 -20.64 7.98 1.37
C ASP A 523 -20.35 6.75 0.49
N TRP A 524 -21.41 6.08 0.01
CA TRP A 524 -21.32 4.85 -0.80
C TRP A 524 -20.71 5.00 -2.19
#